data_AF-A0A317GW92-F1
#
_entry.id   AF-A0A317GW92-F1
#
_cell.length_a   1.000
_cell.length_b   1.000
_cell.length_c   1.000
_cell.angle_alpha   90.00
_cell.angle_beta   90.00
_cell.angle_gamma   90.00
#
_symmetry.space_group_name_H-M   'P 1'
#
loop_
_entity.id
_entity.type
_entity.pdbx_description
1 polymer ?
#
loop_
_entity_poly.entity_id
_entity_poly.type
_entity_poly.pdbx_seq_one_letter_code
_entity_poly.pdbx_strand_id
1 'polypeptide(L)'
;MSSTRKSIIISGIFSLALSVSVLAQSNFDLPQNIELKTRDDYVKYEGTIIDAAKWLELTDLDKEVEKRKRVNSFVMQWVTGTPTINIVVNRTTTRLAGKNAPLMVIYLASYARYCLETKVTNDAFSANKAAIQSMMKVYKKGIQIKKTKEMDKLIKLSDEGQLDQYIKENFE
;
A
#
# COMPACT_ATOMS: atom_id res chain seq x y z
N MET A 1 -36.15 3.28 70.77
CA MET A 1 -35.77 2.05 70.04
C MET A 1 -36.48 2.05 68.69
N SER A 2 -35.70 1.85 67.61
CA SER A 2 -36.13 1.36 66.28
C SER A 2 -37.15 2.21 65.49
N SER A 3 -36.71 3.01 64.50
CA SER A 3 -36.61 2.64 63.05
C SER A 3 -37.94 2.93 62.31
N THR A 4 -38.05 3.51 61.10
CA THR A 4 -37.21 3.39 59.90
C THR A 4 -37.66 4.39 58.81
N ARG A 5 -36.69 5.03 58.14
CA ARG A 5 -36.53 5.35 56.69
C ARG A 5 -37.72 5.77 55.80
N LYS A 6 -37.43 6.71 54.90
CA LYS A 6 -37.55 6.61 53.42
C LYS A 6 -36.87 7.85 52.79
N SER A 7 -35.61 7.74 52.37
CA SER A 7 -35.12 7.37 51.02
C SER A 7 -35.18 8.52 50.01
N ILE A 8 -34.00 9.10 49.79
CA ILE A 8 -33.62 10.09 48.79
C ILE A 8 -33.47 9.37 47.43
N ILE A 9 -34.01 9.95 46.36
CA ILE A 9 -33.71 9.54 44.98
C ILE A 9 -33.00 10.71 44.30
N ILE A 10 -31.70 10.58 44.06
CA ILE A 10 -30.93 11.48 43.19
C ILE A 10 -30.67 10.72 41.89
N SER A 11 -31.20 11.26 40.79
CA SER A 11 -31.05 10.75 39.43
C SER A 11 -29.66 11.09 38.91
N GLY A 12 -28.82 10.08 38.67
CA GLY A 12 -27.52 10.23 38.00
C GLY A 12 -27.66 10.06 36.49
N ILE A 13 -27.27 11.08 35.72
CA ILE A 13 -27.17 11.01 34.26
C ILE A 13 -25.86 10.27 33.92
N PHE A 14 -26.00 9.09 33.32
CA PHE A 14 -24.89 8.28 32.82
C PHE A 14 -24.60 8.71 31.38
N SER A 15 -23.61 9.56 31.16
CA SER A 15 -23.16 9.95 29.82
C SER A 15 -22.49 8.76 29.15
N LEU A 16 -23.21 8.12 28.23
CA LEU A 16 -22.73 7.04 27.39
C LEU A 16 -21.66 7.58 26.42
N ALA A 17 -20.39 7.28 26.69
CA ALA A 17 -19.32 7.47 25.70
C ALA A 17 -19.55 6.48 24.55
N LEU A 18 -20.10 6.97 23.44
CA LEU A 18 -20.15 6.23 22.19
C LEU A 18 -18.71 6.12 21.64
N SER A 19 -18.06 5.00 21.94
CA SER A 19 -16.86 4.56 21.25
C SER A 19 -17.20 4.36 19.78
N VAL A 20 -16.97 5.37 18.94
CA VAL A 20 -17.05 5.20 17.50
C VAL A 20 -15.83 4.41 17.08
N SER A 21 -15.95 3.07 17.15
CA SER A 21 -15.06 2.16 16.45
C SER A 21 -15.35 2.32 14.95
N VAL A 22 -14.84 3.39 14.33
CA VAL A 22 -14.75 3.45 12.86
C VAL A 22 -13.79 2.33 12.47
N LEU A 23 -14.33 1.14 12.29
CA LEU A 23 -13.62 0.04 11.64
C LEU A 23 -13.21 0.57 10.27
N ALA A 24 -11.91 0.57 10.04
CA ALA A 24 -11.21 1.06 8.87
C ALA A 24 -11.64 0.34 7.57
N GLN A 25 -12.88 0.55 7.12
CA GLN A 25 -13.29 0.21 5.77
C GLN A 25 -12.63 1.21 4.84
N SER A 26 -11.74 0.70 4.01
CA SER A 26 -11.14 1.47 2.94
C SER A 26 -12.16 1.73 1.82
N ASN A 27 -12.30 2.97 1.38
CA ASN A 27 -13.27 3.39 0.36
C ASN A 27 -12.95 2.90 -1.08
N PHE A 28 -11.99 2.00 -1.26
CA PHE A 28 -11.55 1.51 -2.57
C PHE A 28 -12.06 0.09 -2.80
N ASP A 29 -12.74 -0.19 -3.90
CA ASP A 29 -13.06 -1.55 -4.34
C ASP A 29 -12.73 -1.74 -5.82
N LEU A 30 -12.43 -2.98 -6.20
CA LEU A 30 -12.22 -3.32 -7.61
C LEU A 30 -13.54 -3.32 -8.38
N PRO A 31 -13.55 -2.84 -9.64
CA PRO A 31 -14.66 -3.05 -10.54
C PRO A 31 -15.00 -4.54 -10.67
N GLN A 32 -16.29 -4.84 -10.85
CA GLN A 32 -16.71 -6.19 -11.23
C GLN A 32 -16.37 -6.45 -12.70
N ASN A 33 -16.09 -7.71 -13.05
CA ASN A 33 -15.87 -8.15 -14.43
C ASN A 33 -14.75 -7.40 -15.16
N ILE A 34 -13.58 -7.31 -14.52
CA ILE A 34 -12.38 -6.73 -15.13
C ILE A 34 -11.99 -7.53 -16.38
N GLU A 35 -11.75 -6.83 -17.48
CA GLU A 35 -11.28 -7.36 -18.75
C GLU A 35 -9.99 -6.63 -19.13
N LEU A 36 -8.96 -7.36 -19.57
CA LEU A 36 -7.63 -6.81 -19.87
C LEU A 36 -7.09 -7.46 -21.15
N LYS A 37 -7.78 -7.28 -22.28
CA LYS A 37 -7.44 -7.94 -23.54
C LYS A 37 -6.92 -6.98 -24.60
N THR A 38 -7.50 -5.78 -24.65
CA THR A 38 -7.20 -4.75 -25.63
C THR A 38 -6.46 -3.59 -24.99
N ARG A 39 -5.82 -2.73 -25.80
CA ARG A 39 -5.17 -1.50 -25.30
C ARG A 39 -6.14 -0.63 -24.50
N ASP A 40 -7.37 -0.47 -24.99
CA ASP A 40 -8.38 0.40 -24.37
C ASP A 40 -8.84 -0.15 -23.01
N ASP A 41 -8.84 -1.47 -22.84
CA ASP A 41 -9.11 -2.09 -21.54
C ASP A 41 -8.08 -1.66 -20.50
N TYR A 42 -6.78 -1.65 -20.83
CA TYR A 42 -5.74 -1.21 -19.89
C TYR A 42 -5.90 0.27 -19.54
N VAL A 43 -6.19 1.12 -20.54
CA VAL A 43 -6.42 2.57 -20.34
C VAL A 43 -7.60 2.81 -19.39
N LYS A 44 -8.71 2.09 -19.58
CA LYS A 44 -9.90 2.17 -18.72
C LYS A 44 -9.59 1.97 -17.23
N TYR A 45 -8.61 1.12 -16.90
CA TYR A 45 -8.28 0.78 -15.51
C TYR A 45 -7.06 1.53 -14.95
N GLU A 46 -6.50 2.52 -15.65
CA GLU A 46 -5.39 3.35 -15.13
C GLU A 46 -5.73 3.99 -13.78
N GLY A 47 -6.95 4.55 -13.65
CA GLY A 47 -7.43 5.11 -12.38
C GLY A 47 -7.50 4.05 -11.27
N THR A 48 -7.99 2.86 -11.59
CA THR A 48 -8.05 1.74 -10.63
C THR A 48 -6.67 1.30 -10.16
N ILE A 49 -5.65 1.37 -11.00
CA ILE A 49 -4.26 1.08 -10.61
C ILE A 49 -3.72 2.11 -9.63
N ILE A 50 -4.00 3.39 -9.87
CA ILE A 50 -3.63 4.48 -8.95
C ILE A 50 -4.26 4.24 -7.57
N ASP A 51 -5.55 3.95 -7.53
CA ASP A 51 -6.27 3.72 -6.27
C ASP A 51 -5.82 2.43 -5.58
N ALA A 52 -5.57 1.36 -6.34
CA ALA A 52 -5.00 0.11 -5.83
C ALA A 52 -3.63 0.34 -5.18
N ALA A 53 -2.74 1.12 -5.82
CA ALA A 53 -1.42 1.43 -5.28
C ALA A 53 -1.51 2.23 -3.96
N LYS A 54 -2.38 3.25 -3.91
CA LYS A 54 -2.65 4.02 -2.68
C LYS A 54 -3.19 3.12 -1.57
N TRP A 55 -4.15 2.26 -1.90
CA TRP A 55 -4.75 1.33 -0.98
C TRP A 55 -3.76 0.30 -0.43
N LEU A 56 -2.94 -0.29 -1.30
CA LEU A 56 -1.93 -1.30 -0.91
C LEU A 56 -0.88 -0.73 0.05
N GLU A 57 -0.52 0.54 -0.11
CA GLU A 57 0.42 1.26 0.75
C GLU A 57 -0.20 1.63 2.11
N LEU A 58 -1.45 2.11 2.10
CA LEU A 58 -2.15 2.61 3.29
C LEU A 58 -2.71 1.50 4.18
N THR A 59 -3.25 0.43 3.60
CA THR A 59 -3.90 -0.65 4.34
C THR A 59 -2.86 -1.62 4.89
N ASP A 60 -3.00 -2.03 6.15
CA ASP A 60 -2.07 -2.97 6.78
C ASP A 60 -2.19 -4.38 6.21
N LEU A 61 -1.08 -5.13 6.21
CA LEU A 61 -0.99 -6.41 5.50
C LEU A 61 -1.89 -7.50 6.08
N ASP A 62 -2.29 -7.37 7.35
CA ASP A 62 -3.22 -8.28 8.04
C ASP A 62 -4.69 -7.87 7.89
N LYS A 63 -5.00 -6.78 7.19
CA LYS A 63 -6.37 -6.30 6.94
C LYS A 63 -6.83 -6.63 5.53
N GLU A 64 -8.13 -6.88 5.43
CA GLU A 64 -8.84 -7.13 4.17
C GLU A 64 -8.12 -8.17 3.28
N VAL A 65 -7.62 -9.25 3.88
CA VAL A 65 -6.70 -10.21 3.24
C VAL A 65 -7.24 -10.77 1.91
N GLU A 66 -8.52 -11.12 1.84
CA GLU A 66 -9.13 -11.62 0.61
C GLU A 66 -9.23 -10.56 -0.48
N LYS A 67 -9.51 -9.30 -0.11
CA LYS A 67 -9.49 -8.17 -1.04
C LYS A 67 -8.08 -7.90 -1.53
N ARG A 68 -7.08 -7.94 -0.63
CA ARG A 68 -5.67 -7.80 -0.98
C ARG A 68 -5.24 -8.84 -2.01
N LYS A 69 -5.66 -10.10 -1.87
CA LYS A 69 -5.38 -11.14 -2.88
C LYS A 69 -5.94 -10.75 -4.26
N ARG A 70 -7.19 -10.28 -4.33
CA ARG A 70 -7.80 -9.83 -5.60
C ARG A 70 -7.08 -8.61 -6.17
N VAL A 71 -6.76 -7.61 -5.34
CA VAL A 71 -6.02 -6.40 -5.75
C VAL A 71 -4.63 -6.77 -6.25
N ASN A 72 -3.91 -7.66 -5.57
CA ASN A 72 -2.60 -8.13 -6.01
C ASN A 72 -2.67 -8.82 -7.37
N SER A 73 -3.68 -9.68 -7.58
CA SER A 73 -3.89 -10.35 -8.85
C SER A 73 -4.20 -9.37 -9.97
N PHE A 74 -5.08 -8.39 -9.72
CA PHE A 74 -5.41 -7.34 -10.67
C PHE A 74 -4.17 -6.50 -11.05
N VAL A 75 -3.41 -6.02 -10.05
CA VAL A 75 -2.17 -5.26 -10.29
C VAL A 75 -1.22 -6.06 -11.13
N MET A 76 -0.97 -7.33 -10.77
CA MET A 76 -0.05 -8.19 -11.51
C MET A 76 -0.48 -8.36 -12.97
N GLN A 77 -1.75 -8.70 -13.21
CA GLN A 77 -2.28 -8.84 -14.57
C GLN A 77 -2.13 -7.54 -15.37
N TRP A 78 -2.49 -6.40 -14.79
CA TRP A 78 -2.41 -5.11 -15.46
C TRP A 78 -0.98 -4.71 -15.80
N VAL A 79 -0.04 -4.78 -14.84
CA VAL A 79 1.35 -4.35 -15.07
C VAL A 79 2.10 -5.28 -16.04
N THR A 80 1.74 -6.56 -16.12
CA THR A 80 2.35 -7.48 -17.08
C THR A 80 1.81 -7.34 -18.49
N GLY A 81 0.59 -6.79 -18.65
CA GLY A 81 -0.09 -6.73 -19.94
C GLY A 81 -0.20 -5.33 -20.53
N THR A 82 0.01 -4.27 -19.74
CA THR A 82 -0.14 -2.90 -20.21
C THR A 82 0.85 -2.59 -21.34
N PRO A 83 0.40 -1.98 -22.46
CA PRO A 83 1.28 -1.64 -23.56
C PRO A 83 2.00 -0.29 -23.38
N THR A 84 1.75 0.44 -22.29
CA THR A 84 2.23 1.84 -22.12
C THR A 84 3.30 2.01 -21.05
N ILE A 85 3.41 1.09 -20.09
CA ILE A 85 4.36 1.16 -18.99
C ILE A 85 5.23 -0.09 -18.99
N ASN A 86 6.55 0.10 -19.06
CA ASN A 86 7.51 -0.99 -18.95
C ASN A 86 8.22 -0.92 -17.60
N ILE A 87 8.04 -1.94 -16.76
CA ILE A 87 8.67 -2.01 -15.44
C ILE A 87 9.77 -3.07 -15.47
N VAL A 88 11.01 -2.65 -15.26
CA VAL A 88 12.16 -3.55 -15.17
C VAL A 88 12.35 -4.00 -13.72
N VAL A 89 12.01 -5.25 -13.42
CA VAL A 89 12.29 -5.86 -12.12
C VAL A 89 13.70 -6.46 -12.13
N ASN A 90 14.65 -5.77 -11.50
CA ASN A 90 16.04 -6.23 -11.44
C ASN A 90 16.35 -7.00 -10.14
N ARG A 91 17.59 -7.50 -10.02
CA ARG A 91 18.05 -8.25 -8.83
C ARG A 91 17.97 -7.41 -7.55
N THR A 92 18.19 -6.11 -7.64
CA THR A 92 18.08 -5.21 -6.47
C THR A 92 16.64 -5.15 -5.99
N THR A 93 15.66 -4.98 -6.88
CA THR A 93 14.23 -5.01 -6.54
C THR A 93 13.85 -6.31 -5.82
N THR A 94 14.24 -7.45 -6.37
CA THR A 94 13.92 -8.76 -5.78
C THR A 94 14.59 -8.96 -4.42
N ARG A 95 15.83 -8.50 -4.26
CA ARG A 95 16.55 -8.54 -2.99
C ARG A 95 15.92 -7.64 -1.92
N LEU A 96 15.44 -6.44 -2.29
CA LEU A 96 14.75 -5.53 -1.37
C LEU A 96 13.40 -6.10 -0.91
N ALA A 97 12.65 -6.76 -1.80
CA ALA A 97 11.45 -7.48 -1.41
C ALA A 97 11.79 -8.69 -0.50
N GLY A 98 12.88 -9.40 -0.81
CA GLY A 98 13.37 -10.52 -0.03
C GLY A 98 12.31 -11.61 0.14
N LYS A 99 12.00 -11.97 1.39
CA LYS A 99 10.94 -12.95 1.72
C LYS A 99 9.55 -12.32 1.83
N ASN A 100 9.41 -11.02 1.55
CA ASN A 100 8.17 -10.26 1.71
C ASN A 100 7.49 -10.06 0.35
N ALA A 101 6.82 -11.10 -0.14
CA ALA A 101 6.10 -11.06 -1.42
C ALA A 101 5.16 -9.83 -1.60
N PRO A 102 4.44 -9.34 -0.56
CA PRO A 102 3.61 -8.13 -0.69
C PRO A 102 4.40 -6.90 -1.13
N LEU A 103 5.67 -6.75 -0.73
CA LEU A 103 6.48 -5.59 -1.11
C LEU A 103 6.77 -5.54 -2.62
N MET A 104 6.84 -6.69 -3.29
CA MET A 104 7.00 -6.74 -4.74
C MET A 104 5.77 -6.16 -5.45
N VAL A 105 4.57 -6.52 -5.00
CA VAL A 105 3.33 -5.99 -5.60
C VAL A 105 3.18 -4.50 -5.31
N ILE A 106 3.55 -4.05 -4.11
CA ILE A 106 3.59 -2.61 -3.76
C ILE A 106 4.55 -1.85 -4.69
N TYR A 107 5.73 -2.39 -4.95
CA TYR A 107 6.68 -1.79 -5.88
C TYR A 107 6.07 -1.63 -7.28
N LEU A 108 5.49 -2.71 -7.85
CA LEU A 108 4.89 -2.68 -9.18
C LEU A 108 3.72 -1.68 -9.27
N ALA A 109 2.83 -1.71 -8.27
CA ALA A 109 1.68 -0.80 -8.21
C ALA A 109 2.11 0.67 -8.10
N SER A 110 3.08 0.97 -7.23
CA SER A 110 3.56 2.34 -7.01
C SER A 110 4.39 2.88 -8.17
N TYR A 111 5.16 2.02 -8.86
CA TYR A 111 5.83 2.40 -10.09
C TYR A 111 4.81 2.80 -11.16
N ALA A 112 3.81 1.94 -11.39
CA ALA A 112 2.74 2.25 -12.34
C ALA A 112 1.98 3.52 -11.94
N ARG A 113 1.64 3.68 -10.66
CA ARG A 113 1.01 4.90 -10.13
C ARG A 113 1.83 6.15 -10.48
N TYR A 114 3.14 6.15 -10.25
CA TYR A 114 4.00 7.28 -10.58
C TYR A 114 3.89 7.65 -12.05
N CYS A 115 4.04 6.67 -12.95
CA CYS A 115 3.94 6.91 -14.39
C CYS A 115 2.58 7.44 -14.82
N LEU A 116 1.50 6.95 -14.21
CA LEU A 116 0.13 7.34 -14.54
C LEU A 116 -0.25 8.72 -13.99
N GLU A 117 0.20 9.08 -12.79
CA GLU A 117 -0.08 10.38 -12.16
C GLU A 117 0.77 11.50 -12.80
N THR A 118 2.01 11.21 -13.18
CA THR A 118 2.91 12.19 -13.83
C THR A 118 2.74 12.24 -15.35
N LYS A 119 2.11 11.21 -15.95
CA LYS A 119 2.08 10.99 -17.40
C LYS A 119 3.47 10.81 -18.02
N VAL A 120 4.46 10.37 -17.22
CA VAL A 120 5.83 10.11 -17.66
C VAL A 120 6.15 8.63 -17.52
N THR A 121 6.38 7.95 -18.64
CA THR A 121 6.63 6.49 -18.68
C THR A 121 8.08 6.12 -18.93
N ASN A 122 8.95 7.09 -19.22
CA ASN A 122 10.36 6.92 -19.56
C ASN A 122 11.33 7.47 -18.50
N ASP A 123 10.83 7.85 -17.32
CA ASP A 123 11.63 8.29 -16.18
C ASP A 123 11.76 7.14 -15.16
N ALA A 124 12.66 6.20 -15.48
CA ALA A 124 12.88 5.04 -14.65
C ALA A 124 13.42 5.41 -13.27
N PHE A 125 14.25 6.46 -13.16
CA PHE A 125 14.82 6.92 -11.90
C PHE A 125 13.72 7.30 -10.90
N SER A 126 12.85 8.24 -11.28
CA SER A 126 11.81 8.74 -10.37
C SER A 126 10.72 7.70 -10.10
N ALA A 127 10.39 6.86 -11.08
CA ALA A 127 9.44 5.77 -10.90
C ALA A 127 9.98 4.72 -9.92
N ASN A 128 11.26 4.34 -10.03
CA ASN A 128 11.93 3.48 -9.06
C ASN A 128 11.95 4.12 -7.67
N LYS A 129 12.28 5.41 -7.59
CA LYS A 129 12.29 6.16 -6.32
C LYS A 129 10.94 6.11 -5.63
N ALA A 130 9.86 6.44 -6.34
CA ALA A 130 8.50 6.39 -5.81
C ALA A 130 8.13 4.97 -5.32
N ALA A 131 8.43 3.95 -6.11
CA ALA A 131 8.13 2.56 -5.79
C ALA A 131 8.90 2.04 -4.56
N ILE A 132 10.19 2.35 -4.48
CA ILE A 132 11.05 1.98 -3.34
C ILE A 132 10.59 2.68 -2.07
N GLN A 133 10.23 3.97 -2.15
CA GLN A 133 9.69 4.70 -1.00
C GLN A 133 8.39 4.07 -0.48
N SER A 134 7.49 3.61 -1.37
CA SER A 134 6.30 2.86 -0.97
C SER A 134 6.64 1.53 -0.29
N MET A 135 7.61 0.77 -0.81
CA MET A 135 8.08 -0.46 -0.14
C MET A 135 8.60 -0.16 1.27
N MET A 136 9.44 0.86 1.41
CA MET A 136 10.00 1.28 2.71
C MET A 136 8.89 1.67 3.68
N LYS A 137 7.89 2.44 3.22
CA LYS A 137 6.74 2.86 4.04
C LYS A 137 5.97 1.66 4.58
N VAL A 138 5.63 0.69 3.73
CA VAL A 138 4.93 -0.52 4.19
C VAL A 138 5.80 -1.40 5.08
N TYR A 139 7.08 -1.56 4.74
CA TYR A 139 8.04 -2.31 5.56
C TYR A 139 8.23 -1.72 6.97
N LYS A 140 8.25 -0.39 7.08
CA LYS A 140 8.36 0.33 8.36
C LYS A 140 7.18 0.05 9.30
N LYS A 141 5.98 -0.28 8.78
CA LYS A 141 4.83 -0.70 9.59
C LYS A 141 5.08 -2.00 10.37
N GLY A 142 5.91 -2.90 9.86
CA GLY A 142 6.28 -4.16 10.53
C GLY A 142 5.20 -5.24 10.61
N ILE A 143 3.99 -4.98 10.10
CA ILE A 143 2.85 -5.91 10.15
C ILE A 143 3.00 -6.95 9.03
N GLN A 144 3.08 -8.24 9.38
CA GLN A 144 3.31 -9.35 8.44
C GLN A 144 4.56 -9.18 7.55
N ILE A 145 5.59 -8.51 8.08
CA ILE A 145 6.87 -8.28 7.41
C ILE A 145 7.97 -9.04 8.15
N LYS A 146 8.75 -9.83 7.41
CA LYS A 146 10.03 -10.38 7.86
C LYS A 146 11.11 -9.31 7.66
N LYS A 147 11.74 -8.87 8.75
CA LYS A 147 12.85 -7.91 8.67
C LYS A 147 14.03 -8.48 7.89
N THR A 148 14.69 -7.62 7.12
CA THR A 148 15.82 -7.95 6.23
C THR A 148 16.87 -6.86 6.32
N LYS A 149 18.14 -7.25 6.37
CA LYS A 149 19.27 -6.29 6.45
C LYS A 149 19.30 -5.34 5.26
N GLU A 150 18.86 -5.79 4.09
CA GLU A 150 18.88 -5.02 2.85
C GLU A 150 17.91 -3.84 2.90
N MET A 151 16.65 -4.08 3.30
CA MET A 151 15.68 -2.99 3.48
C MET A 151 16.06 -2.08 4.66
N ASP A 152 16.56 -2.64 5.77
CA ASP A 152 17.01 -1.82 6.92
C ASP A 152 18.18 -0.90 6.53
N LYS A 153 19.15 -1.41 5.74
CA LYS A 153 20.26 -0.60 5.21
C LYS A 153 19.76 0.50 4.29
N LEU A 154 18.82 0.20 3.38
CA LEU A 154 18.25 1.18 2.47
C LEU A 154 17.48 2.28 3.22
N ILE A 155 16.73 1.91 4.26
CA ILE A 155 16.06 2.87 5.13
C ILE A 155 17.07 3.83 5.76
N LYS A 156 18.16 3.32 6.31
CA LYS A 156 19.23 4.14 6.88
C LYS A 156 19.82 5.11 5.85
N LEU A 157 20.19 4.62 4.66
CA LEU A 157 20.69 5.47 3.57
C LEU A 157 19.69 6.57 3.19
N SER A 158 18.40 6.25 3.16
CA SER A 158 17.37 7.24 2.88
C SER A 158 17.24 8.29 3.97
N ASP A 159 17.32 7.89 5.24
CA ASP A 159 17.26 8.81 6.37
C ASP A 159 18.52 9.73 6.40
N GLU A 160 19.63 9.28 5.81
CA GLU A 160 20.88 10.04 5.59
C GLU A 160 20.88 10.88 4.29
N GLY A 161 19.77 10.90 3.54
CA GLY A 161 19.65 11.68 2.29
C GLY A 161 20.33 11.05 1.07
N GLN A 162 20.74 9.79 1.15
CA GLN A 162 21.52 9.09 0.11
C GLN A 162 20.67 8.17 -0.79
N LEU A 163 19.33 8.28 -0.73
CA LEU A 163 18.43 7.42 -1.52
C LEU A 163 18.66 7.59 -3.03
N ASP A 164 18.82 8.83 -3.50
CA ASP A 164 18.95 9.14 -4.92
C ASP A 164 20.24 8.54 -5.50
N GLN A 165 21.34 8.62 -4.74
CA GLN A 165 22.59 7.96 -5.11
C GLN A 165 22.43 6.45 -5.18
N TYR A 166 21.79 5.84 -4.18
CA TYR A 166 21.54 4.40 -4.16
C TYR A 166 20.76 3.93 -5.39
N ILE A 167 19.73 4.69 -5.81
CA ILE A 167 18.92 4.34 -6.99
C ILE A 167 19.76 4.38 -8.26
N LYS A 168 20.51 5.46 -8.49
CA LYS A 168 21.40 5.59 -9.65
C LYS A 168 22.40 4.45 -9.76
N GLU A 169 22.95 4.00 -8.62
CA GLU A 169 23.94 2.92 -8.60
C GLU A 169 23.36 1.51 -8.79
N ASN A 170 22.05 1.30 -8.57
CA ASN A 170 21.46 -0.04 -8.48
C ASN A 170 20.26 -0.29 -9.40
N PHE A 171 19.75 0.74 -10.09
CA PHE A 171 18.55 0.68 -10.93
C PHE A 171 18.69 1.36 -12.30
N GLU A 172 19.78 2.10 -12.54
CA GLU A 172 20.22 2.56 -13.85
C GLU A 172 21.34 1.65 -14.37
#